data_AF-A0A1H4WSS6-F1
#
_entry.id   AF-A0A1H4WSS6-F1
#
_cell.length_a   1.000
_cell.length_b   1.000
_cell.length_c   1.000
_cell.angle_alpha   90.00
_cell.angle_beta   90.00
_cell.angle_gamma   90.00
#
_symmetry.space_group_name_H-M   'P 1'
#
loop_
_entity.id
_entity.type
_entity.pdbx_description
1 polymer ?
#
loop_
_entity_poly.entity_id
_entity_poly.type
_entity_poly.pdbx_seq_one_letter_code
_entity_poly.pdbx_strand_id
1 'polypeptide(L)'
;MAIRRQLPTSGDRGRVPEIASRRRTQPPPLRFVYEALTDPDRDPMRPWLVMHDDEQRPGIADAIDPNVVVYTSIWPWRPDARIRFD
;
A
#
# COMPACT_ATOMS: atom_id res chain seq x y z
N MET A 1 -0.04 19.05 -15.38
CA MET A 1 -1.41 19.16 -14.83
C MET A 1 -2.32 19.72 -15.91
N ALA A 2 -3.43 19.07 -16.24
CA ALA A 2 -4.43 19.61 -17.16
C ALA A 2 -5.82 19.37 -16.58
N ILE A 3 -6.59 20.45 -16.37
CA ILE A 3 -7.98 20.41 -15.93
C ILE A 3 -8.83 20.39 -17.20
N ARG A 4 -9.56 19.30 -17.46
CA ARG A 4 -10.62 19.33 -18.50
C ARG A 4 -11.91 19.84 -17.85
N ARG A 5 -12.40 20.98 -18.35
CA ARG A 5 -13.73 21.51 -17.99
C ARG A 5 -14.74 20.98 -19.00
N GLN A 6 -15.82 20.35 -18.54
CA GLN A 6 -16.99 20.08 -19.36
C GLN A 6 -18.07 21.13 -18.98
N LEU A 7 -18.65 21.82 -19.97
CA LEU A 7 -19.75 22.77 -19.76
C LEU A 7 -21.05 22.00 -19.47
N PRO A 8 -21.88 22.43 -18.49
CA PRO A 8 -23.15 21.77 -18.21
C PRO A 8 -24.17 22.08 -19.30
N THR A 9 -24.66 21.05 -20.01
CA THR A 9 -25.84 21.15 -20.88
C THR A 9 -27.10 21.13 -20.04
N SER A 10 -27.91 22.20 -20.17
CA SER A 10 -29.13 22.44 -19.41
C SER A 10 -30.19 21.35 -19.64
N GLY A 11 -30.49 20.56 -18.60
CA GLY A 11 -31.63 19.63 -18.61
C GLY A 11 -31.47 18.40 -17.71
N ASP A 12 -31.22 18.57 -16.41
CA ASP A 12 -31.26 17.44 -15.45
C ASP A 12 -31.71 17.92 -14.06
N ARG A 13 -33.03 18.00 -13.84
CA ARG A 13 -33.60 18.29 -12.51
C ARG A 13 -33.60 17.02 -11.68
N GLY A 14 -32.46 16.72 -11.06
CA GLY A 14 -32.33 15.61 -10.11
C GLY A 14 -30.90 15.11 -9.92
N ARG A 15 -30.02 15.35 -10.89
CA ARG A 15 -28.61 14.98 -10.79
C ARG A 15 -27.77 16.21 -10.50
N VAL A 16 -26.96 16.14 -9.44
CA VAL A 16 -25.95 17.16 -9.18
C VAL A 16 -24.94 17.10 -10.34
N PRO A 17 -24.81 18.15 -11.18
CA PRO A 17 -23.89 18.11 -12.31
C PRO A 17 -22.46 18.05 -11.77
N GLU A 18 -21.68 17.09 -12.25
CA GLU A 18 -20.26 16.97 -11.90
C GLU A 18 -19.50 18.21 -12.38
N ILE A 19 -18.92 18.96 -11.44
CA ILE A 19 -18.35 20.30 -11.70
C ILE A 19 -16.90 20.22 -12.21
N ALA A 20 -16.16 19.18 -11.80
CA ALA A 20 -14.83 18.83 -12.30
C ALA A 20 -14.40 17.44 -11.80
N SER A 21 -13.66 16.71 -12.63
CA SER A 21 -12.95 15.49 -12.20
C SER A 21 -11.46 15.78 -12.02
N ARG A 22 -10.86 15.19 -10.98
CA ARG A 22 -9.41 15.19 -10.79
C ARG A 22 -8.94 13.82 -10.35
N ARG A 23 -7.93 13.30 -11.03
CA ARG A 23 -7.22 12.09 -10.61
C ARG A 23 -5.94 12.49 -9.88
N ARG A 24 -5.74 11.95 -8.69
CA ARG A 24 -4.48 12.01 -7.94
C ARG A 24 -4.13 10.61 -7.50
N THR A 25 -2.88 10.20 -7.65
CA THR A 25 -2.36 9.00 -6.99
C THR A 25 -2.41 9.26 -5.49
N GLN A 26 -3.18 8.44 -4.77
CA GLN A 26 -3.12 8.40 -3.31
C GLN A 26 -2.16 7.29 -2.92
N PRO A 27 -1.37 7.45 -1.85
CA PRO A 27 -0.67 6.31 -1.28
C PRO A 27 -1.69 5.22 -0.90
N PRO A 28 -1.28 3.95 -0.89
CA PRO A 28 -2.10 2.91 -0.31
C PRO A 28 -2.47 3.30 1.14
N PRO A 29 -3.73 3.10 1.57
CA PRO A 29 -4.08 3.26 2.98
C PRO A 29 -3.19 2.38 3.86
N LEU A 30 -2.70 2.93 4.98
CA LEU A 30 -1.74 2.27 5.89
C LEU A 30 -2.16 0.85 6.26
N ARG A 31 -3.44 0.64 6.60
CA ARG A 31 -3.99 -0.68 6.94
C ARG A 31 -3.73 -1.75 5.87
N PHE A 32 -3.75 -1.40 4.58
CA PHE A 32 -3.48 -2.37 3.51
C PHE A 32 -2.00 -2.65 3.35
N VAL A 33 -1.13 -1.67 3.66
CA VAL A 33 0.32 -1.91 3.73
C VAL A 33 0.62 -2.80 4.92
N TYR A 34 0.02 -2.52 6.08
CA TYR A 34 0.17 -3.33 7.29
C TYR A 34 -0.28 -4.79 7.06
N GLU A 35 -1.46 -5.01 6.50
CA GLU A 35 -1.94 -6.34 6.13
C GLU A 35 -0.96 -7.06 5.19
N ALA A 36 -0.45 -6.36 4.19
CA ALA A 36 0.48 -6.93 3.23
C ALA A 36 1.87 -7.24 3.81
N LEU A 37 2.31 -6.50 4.83
CA LEU A 37 3.55 -6.78 5.55
C LEU A 37 3.36 -7.93 6.57
N THR A 38 2.21 -7.99 7.23
CA THR A 38 1.94 -9.04 8.23
C THR A 38 1.51 -10.37 7.61
N ASP A 39 0.89 -10.35 6.43
CA ASP A 39 0.48 -11.50 5.64
C ASP A 39 0.82 -11.29 4.15
N PRO A 40 2.11 -11.46 3.76
CA PRO A 40 2.57 -11.16 2.40
C PRO A 40 2.07 -12.13 1.33
N ASP A 41 1.54 -13.29 1.71
CA ASP A 41 1.02 -14.30 0.79
C ASP A 41 -0.51 -14.25 0.63
N ARG A 42 -1.18 -13.29 1.30
CA ARG A 42 -2.64 -13.14 1.29
C ARG A 42 -3.24 -13.04 -0.11
N ASP A 43 -2.54 -12.37 -1.03
CA ASP A 43 -2.97 -12.20 -2.41
C ASP A 43 -1.92 -12.79 -3.37
N PRO A 44 -2.15 -14.00 -3.91
CA PRO A 44 -1.19 -14.65 -4.81
C PRO A 44 -1.01 -13.89 -6.13
N MET A 45 -1.93 -13.00 -6.49
CA MET A 45 -1.81 -12.16 -7.70
C MET A 45 -0.98 -10.89 -7.44
N ARG A 46 -0.66 -10.59 -6.18
CA ARG A 46 0.08 -9.40 -5.75
C ARG A 46 1.07 -9.77 -4.64
N PRO A 47 2.18 -10.46 -4.96
CA PRO A 47 3.19 -10.79 -3.97
C PRO A 47 3.84 -9.50 -3.44
N TRP A 48 3.73 -9.28 -2.13
CA TRP A 48 4.37 -8.14 -1.47
C TRP A 48 5.77 -8.47 -0.96
N LEU A 49 6.05 -9.74 -0.71
CA LEU A 49 7.37 -10.23 -0.35
C LEU A 49 8.01 -10.94 -1.55
N VAL A 50 8.93 -10.23 -2.20
CA VAL A 50 9.79 -10.79 -3.26
C VAL A 50 11.17 -10.99 -2.65
N MET A 51 11.62 -12.25 -2.64
CA MET A 51 12.89 -12.66 -2.05
C MET A 51 14.00 -12.67 -3.09
N HIS A 52 15.16 -12.15 -2.74
CA HIS A 52 16.39 -12.34 -3.52
C HIS A 52 17.16 -13.60 -3.12
N ASP A 53 18.10 -14.05 -3.96
CA ASP A 53 18.83 -15.32 -3.76
C ASP A 53 19.64 -15.37 -2.46
N ASP A 54 20.04 -14.22 -1.92
CA ASP A 54 20.80 -14.08 -0.67
C ASP A 54 19.94 -13.70 0.54
N GLU A 55 18.61 -13.72 0.38
CA GLU A 55 17.65 -13.36 1.40
C GLU A 55 16.87 -14.59 1.93
N GLN A 56 16.52 -14.55 3.22
CA GLN A 56 15.63 -15.51 3.88
C GLN A 56 14.32 -14.86 4.30
N ARG A 57 13.23 -15.64 4.30
CA ARG A 57 11.92 -15.13 4.68
C ARG A 57 11.95 -14.60 6.12
N PRO A 58 11.55 -13.33 6.36
CA PRO A 58 11.49 -12.80 7.70
C PRO A 58 10.30 -13.35 8.48
N GLY A 59 10.44 -13.42 9.80
CA GLY A 59 9.31 -13.47 10.73
C GLY A 59 8.93 -12.08 11.23
N ILE A 60 7.76 -11.96 11.85
CA ILE A 60 7.32 -10.75 12.55
C ILE A 60 7.95 -10.73 13.95
N ALA A 61 8.79 -9.73 14.21
CA ALA A 61 9.40 -9.50 15.51
C ALA A 61 8.51 -8.65 16.44
N ASP A 62 7.83 -7.65 15.88
CA ASP A 62 6.88 -6.79 16.56
C ASP A 62 5.91 -6.18 15.54
N ALA A 63 4.69 -5.85 15.96
CA ALA A 63 3.69 -5.21 15.12
C ALA A 63 2.68 -4.41 15.95
N ILE A 64 2.44 -3.16 15.54
CA ILE A 64 1.41 -2.29 16.11
C ILE A 64 0.51 -1.83 14.96
N ASP A 65 -0.71 -2.33 14.91
CA ASP A 65 -1.67 -1.98 13.85
C ASP A 65 -2.01 -0.48 13.84
N PRO A 66 -2.12 0.16 12.66
CA PRO A 66 -1.55 -0.22 11.36
C PRO A 66 -0.19 0.44 11.10
N ASN A 67 0.46 0.93 12.17
CA ASN A 67 1.53 1.93 12.08
C ASN A 67 2.94 1.34 12.09
N VAL A 68 3.15 0.17 12.69
CA VAL A 68 4.50 -0.38 12.85
C VAL A 68 4.50 -1.86 12.52
N VAL A 69 5.47 -2.28 11.72
CA VAL A 69 5.86 -3.68 11.56
C VAL A 69 7.37 -3.76 11.69
N VAL A 70 7.87 -4.71 12.48
CA VAL A 70 9.28 -5.03 12.58
C VAL A 70 9.48 -6.47 12.14
N TYR A 71 10.27 -6.67 11.10
CA TYR A 71 10.71 -7.98 10.67
C TYR A 71 11.99 -8.41 11.41
N THR A 72 12.14 -9.72 11.60
CA THR A 72 13.46 -10.33 11.83
C THR A 72 14.34 -10.14 10.59
N SER A 73 15.64 -10.37 10.73
CA SER A 73 16.56 -10.24 9.60
C SER A 73 16.15 -11.10 8.40
N ILE A 74 16.29 -10.52 7.21
CA ILE A 74 16.23 -11.23 5.93
C ILE A 74 17.62 -11.70 5.47
N TRP A 75 18.70 -11.31 6.15
CA TRP A 75 20.05 -11.68 5.75
C TRP A 75 20.62 -12.75 6.68
N PRO A 76 20.94 -13.96 6.18
CA PRO A 76 21.51 -15.02 7.01
C PRO A 76 22.82 -14.64 7.71
N TRP A 77 23.61 -13.77 7.08
CA TRP A 77 24.90 -13.28 7.60
C TRP A 77 24.78 -12.14 8.62
N ARG A 78 23.57 -11.62 8.86
CA ARG A 78 23.24 -10.60 9.89
C ARG A 78 21.98 -10.99 10.65
N PRO A 79 21.97 -12.09 11.41
CA PRO A 79 20.75 -12.60 12.05
C PRO A 79 20.17 -11.65 13.11
N ASP A 80 20.98 -10.72 13.63
CA ASP A 80 20.61 -9.71 14.62
C ASP A 80 19.89 -8.48 14.02
N ALA A 81 19.96 -8.28 12.70
CA ALA A 81 19.34 -7.15 12.04
C ALA A 81 17.81 -7.16 12.18
N ARG A 82 17.24 -5.97 12.24
CA ARG A 82 15.79 -5.72 12.29
C ARG A 82 15.43 -4.73 11.20
N ILE A 83 14.32 -4.99 10.51
CA ILE A 83 13.79 -4.09 9.48
C ILE A 83 12.48 -3.54 10.01
N ARG A 84 12.40 -2.22 10.15
CA ARG A 84 11.23 -1.51 10.68
C ARG A 84 10.54 -0.73 9.57
N PHE A 85 9.22 -0.83 9.53
CA PHE A 85 8.34 -0.08 8.66
C PHE A 85 7.43 0.82 9.51
N ASP A 86 7.38 2.13 9.20
CA ASP A 86 6.51 3.15 9.80
C ASP A 86 6.00 4.18 8.77
#